data_AF-A0A386UJA9-F1
#
_entry.id   AF-A0A386UJA9-F1
#
_cell.length_a   1.000
_cell.length_b   1.000
_cell.length_c   1.000
_cell.angle_alpha   90.00
_cell.angle_beta   90.00
_cell.angle_gamma   90.00
#
_symmetry.space_group_name_H-M   'P 1'
#
loop_
_entity.id
_entity.type
_entity.pdbx_description
1 polymer ?
#
loop_
_entity_poly.entity_id
_entity_poly.type
_entity_poly.pdbx_seq_one_letter_code
_entity_poly.pdbx_strand_id
1 'polypeptide(L)'
;MTARVNVDVVRAIVAQVAAERGVSADDICSSRKTLPIVSARRIALRRATDAGASSVLIAKVVGCSSSSVRCMMTRNEDKARDDLQGIPPTERARLAAPFFRSGGRLSPLTVGDYACRADIDPTRAALNLVRLMEAGLVRKELLVAKGNLPIYQWCGSTT
;
A
#
# COMPACT_ATOMS: atom_id res chain seq x y z
N MET A 1 33.93 10.53 -2.94
CA MET A 1 34.14 9.15 -3.43
C MET A 1 32.96 8.31 -2.96
N THR A 2 31.93 8.11 -3.80
CA THR A 2 30.82 7.21 -3.48
C THR A 2 31.35 5.78 -3.50
N ALA A 3 31.44 5.15 -2.33
CA ALA A 3 31.80 3.74 -2.23
C ALA A 3 30.87 2.95 -3.17
N ARG A 4 31.46 2.22 -4.12
CA ARG A 4 30.68 1.38 -5.03
C ARG A 4 29.96 0.34 -4.20
N VAL A 5 28.64 0.34 -4.28
CA VAL A 5 27.80 -0.67 -3.63
C VAL A 5 28.21 -2.04 -4.17
N ASN A 6 28.60 -2.93 -3.26
CA ASN A 6 29.03 -4.28 -3.57
C ASN A 6 28.15 -5.30 -2.82
N VAL A 7 28.43 -6.60 -3.02
CA VAL A 7 27.68 -7.70 -2.41
C VAL A 7 27.67 -7.63 -0.89
N ASP A 8 28.78 -7.19 -0.29
CA ASP A 8 28.94 -7.14 1.17
C ASP A 8 28.07 -6.06 1.80
N VAL A 9 27.92 -4.90 1.13
CA VAL A 9 26.98 -3.85 1.54
C VAL A 9 25.55 -4.39 1.59
N VAL A 10 25.13 -5.12 0.57
CA VAL A 10 23.77 -5.69 0.54
C VAL A 10 23.59 -6.78 1.60
N ARG A 11 24.61 -7.62 1.86
CA ARG A 11 24.59 -8.58 2.97
C ARG A 11 24.48 -7.90 4.33
N ALA A 12 25.21 -6.79 4.53
CA ALA A 12 25.14 -6.00 5.75
C ALA A 12 23.74 -5.41 5.97
N ILE A 13 23.12 -4.87 4.92
CA ILE A 13 21.73 -4.37 4.97
C ILE A 13 20.75 -5.49 5.35
N VAL A 14 20.88 -6.68 4.75
CA VAL A 14 20.05 -7.83 5.09
C VAL A 14 20.23 -8.23 6.56
N ALA A 15 21.48 -8.33 7.03
CA ALA A 15 21.78 -8.70 8.41
C ALA A 15 21.22 -7.67 9.41
N GLN A 16 21.35 -6.38 9.12
CA GLN A 16 20.80 -5.31 9.94
C GLN A 16 19.27 -5.42 10.03
N VAL A 17 18.58 -5.59 8.91
CA VAL A 17 17.11 -5.74 8.90
C VAL A 17 16.67 -7.02 9.61
N ALA A 18 17.46 -8.10 9.52
CA ALA A 18 17.20 -9.34 10.23
C ALA A 18 17.21 -9.11 11.76
N ALA A 19 18.25 -8.44 12.26
CA ALA A 19 18.39 -8.08 13.67
C ALA A 19 17.25 -7.16 14.16
N GLU A 20 16.90 -6.12 13.39
CA GLU A 20 15.82 -5.19 13.73
C GLU A 20 14.44 -5.86 13.80
N ARG A 21 14.24 -6.96 13.05
CA ARG A 21 12.94 -7.62 12.92
C ARG A 21 12.85 -8.94 13.67
N GLY A 22 13.92 -9.36 14.35
CA GLY A 22 13.98 -10.63 15.08
C GLY A 22 13.81 -11.85 14.17
N VAL A 23 14.32 -11.78 12.94
CA VAL A 23 14.32 -12.91 11.98
C VAL A 23 15.73 -13.26 11.55
N SER A 24 15.96 -14.45 11.00
CA SER A 24 17.28 -14.82 10.45
C SER A 24 17.53 -14.17 9.09
N ALA A 25 18.78 -13.79 8.82
CA ALA A 25 19.22 -13.33 7.50
C ALA A 25 19.03 -14.42 6.42
N ASP A 26 19.23 -15.69 6.79
CA ASP A 26 18.97 -16.83 5.90
C ASP A 26 17.48 -16.97 5.57
N ASP A 27 16.61 -16.72 6.55
CA ASP A 27 15.16 -16.72 6.32
C ASP A 27 14.74 -15.60 5.36
N ILE A 28 15.35 -14.42 5.46
CA ILE A 28 15.15 -13.31 4.51
C ILE A 28 15.56 -13.73 3.10
N CYS A 29 16.69 -14.41 2.94
CA CYS A 29 17.17 -14.90 1.64
C CYS A 29 16.48 -16.20 1.18
N SER A 30 15.69 -16.86 2.02
CA SER A 30 14.99 -18.09 1.66
C SER A 30 13.72 -17.83 0.82
N SER A 31 13.11 -18.91 0.35
CA SER A 31 11.77 -18.87 -0.30
C SER A 31 10.60 -18.86 0.69
N ARG A 32 10.85 -18.85 2.01
CA ARG A 32 9.81 -18.86 3.05
C ARG A 32 8.95 -17.60 3.00
N LYS A 33 7.65 -17.76 3.28
CA LYS A 33 6.62 -16.72 3.08
C LYS A 33 5.81 -16.37 4.34
N THR A 34 6.34 -16.60 5.54
CA THR A 34 5.67 -16.12 6.76
C THR A 34 5.62 -14.59 6.77
N LEU A 35 4.59 -13.99 7.36
CA LEU A 35 4.40 -12.54 7.37
C LEU A 35 5.63 -11.76 7.90
N PRO A 36 6.29 -12.18 9.01
CA PRO A 36 7.50 -11.51 9.50
C PRO A 36 8.65 -11.56 8.49
N ILE A 37 8.88 -12.72 7.87
CA ILE A 37 9.95 -12.92 6.88
C ILE A 37 9.68 -12.09 5.63
N VAL A 38 8.44 -12.09 5.12
CA VAL A 38 8.07 -11.31 3.94
C VAL A 38 8.22 -9.81 4.21
N SER A 39 7.80 -9.35 5.38
CA SER A 39 7.94 -7.95 5.79
C SER A 39 9.42 -7.53 5.87
N ALA A 40 10.24 -8.31 6.58
CA ALA A 40 11.67 -8.08 6.71
C ALA A 40 12.38 -8.09 5.34
N ARG A 41 12.07 -9.07 4.47
CA ARG A 41 12.62 -9.14 3.11
C ARG A 41 12.32 -7.87 2.31
N ARG A 42 11.10 -7.36 2.38
CA ARG A 42 10.73 -6.13 1.65
C ARG A 42 11.51 -4.91 2.12
N ILE A 43 11.71 -4.79 3.43
CA ILE A 43 12.49 -3.68 4.02
C ILE A 43 13.94 -3.78 3.58
N ALA A 44 14.54 -4.98 3.63
CA ALA A 44 15.90 -5.22 3.16
C ALA A 44 16.07 -4.87 1.68
N LEU A 45 15.13 -5.29 0.82
CA LEU A 45 15.15 -4.95 -0.61
C LEU A 45 15.06 -3.44 -0.84
N ARG A 46 14.15 -2.73 -0.13
CA ARG A 46 14.01 -1.28 -0.26
C ARG A 46 15.29 -0.56 0.17
N ARG A 47 15.84 -0.88 1.34
CA ARG A 47 17.07 -0.26 1.83
C ARG A 47 18.27 -0.53 0.92
N ALA A 48 18.35 -1.72 0.33
CA ALA A 48 19.38 -2.04 -0.65
C ALA A 48 19.25 -1.17 -1.91
N THR A 49 18.04 -0.95 -2.41
CA THR A 49 17.79 -0.03 -3.53
C THR A 49 18.15 1.41 -3.17
N ASP A 50 17.73 1.89 -2.00
CA ASP A 50 17.99 3.26 -1.53
C ASP A 50 19.49 3.51 -1.35
N ALA A 51 20.25 2.47 -0.99
CA ALA A 51 21.72 2.50 -0.94
C ALA A 51 22.37 2.50 -2.34
N GLY A 52 21.62 2.32 -3.42
CA GLY A 52 22.10 2.30 -4.80
C GLY A 52 22.44 0.91 -5.35
N ALA A 53 22.03 -0.17 -4.68
CA ALA A 53 22.28 -1.53 -5.18
C ALA A 53 21.42 -1.84 -6.41
N SER A 54 22.02 -2.43 -7.44
CA SER A 54 21.28 -2.90 -8.61
C SER A 54 20.47 -4.15 -8.30
N SER A 55 19.36 -4.35 -9.02
CA SER A 55 18.51 -5.55 -8.88
C SER A 55 19.27 -6.87 -9.12
N VAL A 56 20.31 -6.85 -9.96
CA VAL A 56 21.21 -8.00 -10.21
C VAL A 56 22.06 -8.31 -8.98
N LEU A 57 22.59 -7.27 -8.32
CA LEU A 57 23.43 -7.41 -7.15
C LEU A 57 22.62 -7.91 -5.95
N ILE A 58 21.39 -7.40 -5.80
CA ILE A 58 20.43 -7.86 -4.79
C ILE A 58 20.02 -9.32 -5.05
N ALA A 59 19.70 -9.66 -6.30
CA ALA A 59 19.39 -11.03 -6.70
C ALA A 59 20.49 -12.03 -6.33
N LYS A 60 21.75 -11.64 -6.50
CA LYS A 60 22.92 -12.45 -6.12
C LYS A 60 22.99 -12.74 -4.62
N VAL A 61 22.54 -11.82 -3.76
CA VAL A 61 22.52 -12.01 -2.30
C VAL A 61 21.31 -12.81 -1.84
N VAL A 62 20.13 -12.48 -2.38
CA VAL A 62 18.85 -13.09 -1.97
C VAL A 62 18.64 -14.46 -2.63
N GLY A 63 19.47 -14.84 -3.62
CA GLY A 63 19.38 -16.14 -4.28
C GLY A 63 18.14 -16.29 -5.16
N CYS A 64 17.63 -15.19 -5.73
CA CYS A 64 16.49 -15.20 -6.65
C CYS A 64 16.81 -14.49 -7.95
N SER A 65 15.95 -14.62 -8.98
CA SER A 65 16.20 -13.95 -10.26
C SER A 65 16.05 -12.43 -10.14
N SER A 66 16.84 -11.67 -10.91
CA SER A 66 16.75 -10.20 -10.97
C SER A 66 15.37 -9.70 -11.41
N SER A 67 14.66 -10.47 -12.24
CA SER A 67 13.25 -10.22 -12.60
C SER A 67 12.32 -10.37 -11.39
N SER A 68 12.54 -11.36 -10.53
CA SER A 68 11.77 -11.52 -9.28
C SER A 68 12.01 -10.36 -8.32
N VAL A 69 13.25 -9.89 -8.21
CA VAL A 69 13.61 -8.71 -7.41
C VAL A 69 12.89 -7.47 -7.92
N ARG A 70 12.91 -7.21 -9.24
CA ARG A 70 12.16 -6.08 -9.84
C ARG A 70 10.66 -6.17 -9.56
N CYS A 71 10.04 -7.33 -9.75
CA CYS A 71 8.62 -7.52 -9.41
C CYS A 71 8.33 -7.29 -7.92
N MET A 72 9.24 -7.68 -7.03
CA MET A 72 9.10 -7.41 -5.59
C MET A 72 9.25 -5.92 -5.27
N MET A 73 10.13 -5.19 -5.98
CA MET A 73 10.31 -3.76 -5.81
C MET A 73 9.09 -2.96 -6.27
N THR A 74 8.52 -3.27 -7.43
CA THR A 74 7.27 -2.65 -7.89
C THR A 74 6.14 -2.86 -6.87
N ARG A 75 5.96 -4.08 -6.36
CA ARG A 75 4.98 -4.37 -5.30
C ARG A 75 5.28 -3.64 -3.99
N ASN A 76 6.54 -3.31 -3.70
CA ASN A 76 6.91 -2.53 -2.52
C ASN A 76 6.58 -1.06 -2.71
N GLU A 77 6.81 -0.50 -3.90
CA GLU A 77 6.42 0.87 -4.25
C GLU A 77 4.89 1.02 -4.19
N ASP A 78 4.14 0.07 -4.76
CA ASP A 78 2.67 0.04 -4.66
C ASP A 78 2.21 0.04 -3.20
N LYS A 79 2.86 -0.75 -2.35
CA LYS A 79 2.54 -0.76 -0.90
C LYS A 79 2.97 0.48 -0.15
N ALA A 80 4.10 1.09 -0.48
CA ALA A 80 4.47 2.37 0.12
C ALA A 80 3.51 3.48 -0.30
N ARG A 81 3.00 3.43 -1.54
CA ARG A 81 1.92 4.31 -2.00
C ARG A 81 0.63 4.06 -1.22
N ASP A 82 0.29 2.80 -0.95
CA ASP A 82 -0.84 2.45 -0.10
C ASP A 82 -0.68 2.92 1.35
N ASP A 83 0.52 2.79 1.92
CA ASP A 83 0.84 3.25 3.28
C ASP A 83 0.84 4.80 3.35
N LEU A 84 1.29 5.49 2.30
CA LEU A 84 1.23 6.96 2.15
C LEU A 84 -0.21 7.48 2.06
N GLN A 85 -1.15 6.68 1.56
CA GLN A 85 -2.58 7.01 1.61
C GLN A 85 -3.16 6.94 3.03
N GLY A 86 -2.37 6.54 4.04
CA GLY A 86 -2.72 6.62 5.48
C GLY A 86 -3.89 5.74 5.93
N ILE A 87 -4.50 4.99 5.01
CA ILE A 87 -5.63 4.11 5.26
C ILE A 87 -5.19 2.68 4.92
N PRO A 88 -5.06 1.79 5.92
CA PRO A 88 -4.74 0.38 5.73
C PRO A 88 -5.68 -0.27 4.70
N PRO A 89 -5.24 -1.25 3.89
CA PRO A 89 -6.09 -1.88 2.88
C PRO A 89 -7.39 -2.46 3.41
N THR A 90 -7.37 -3.04 4.62
CA THR A 90 -8.56 -3.59 5.29
C THR A 90 -9.55 -2.50 5.69
N GLU A 91 -9.06 -1.37 6.17
CA GLU A 91 -9.88 -0.21 6.49
C GLU A 91 -10.40 0.48 5.23
N ARG A 92 -9.57 0.56 4.18
CA ARG A 92 -9.95 1.07 2.87
C ARG A 92 -11.11 0.27 2.27
N ALA A 93 -11.02 -1.06 2.31
CA ALA A 93 -12.10 -1.93 1.84
C ALA A 93 -13.41 -1.69 2.60
N ARG A 94 -13.35 -1.53 3.93
CA ARG A 94 -14.53 -1.19 4.75
C ARG A 94 -15.10 0.18 4.39
N LEU A 95 -14.24 1.19 4.25
CA LEU A 95 -14.64 2.55 3.90
C LEU A 95 -15.15 2.67 2.45
N ALA A 96 -14.70 1.79 1.56
CA ALA A 96 -15.14 1.71 0.16
C ALA A 96 -16.47 0.96 0.01
N ALA A 97 -16.79 0.01 0.90
CA ALA A 97 -17.97 -0.85 0.79
C ALA A 97 -19.29 -0.10 0.50
N PRO A 98 -19.59 1.06 1.13
CA PRO A 98 -20.81 1.82 0.84
C PRO A 98 -20.92 2.32 -0.61
N PHE A 99 -19.80 2.49 -1.32
CA PHE A 99 -19.80 2.90 -2.73
C PHE A 99 -20.22 1.79 -3.68
N PHE A 100 -20.12 0.52 -3.27
CA PHE A 100 -20.52 -0.62 -4.09
C PHE A 100 -22.03 -0.87 -3.97
N ARG A 101 -22.70 -1.02 -5.12
CA ARG A 101 -24.07 -1.51 -5.20
C ARG A 101 -24.10 -3.03 -5.39
N SER A 102 -25.27 -3.62 -5.21
CA SER A 102 -25.57 -5.00 -5.61
C SER A 102 -25.11 -5.23 -7.05
N GLY A 103 -24.18 -6.17 -7.24
CA GLY A 103 -23.51 -6.42 -8.53
C GLY A 103 -22.14 -5.75 -8.70
N GLY A 104 -21.55 -5.19 -7.64
CA GLY A 104 -20.15 -4.74 -7.61
C GLY A 104 -19.88 -3.42 -8.36
N ARG A 105 -20.92 -2.72 -8.81
CA ARG A 105 -20.77 -1.41 -9.48
C ARG A 105 -20.60 -0.30 -8.45
N LEU A 106 -19.60 0.55 -8.67
CA LEU A 106 -19.42 1.78 -7.90
C LEU A 106 -20.50 2.80 -8.30
N SER A 107 -21.13 3.42 -7.31
CA SER A 107 -22.07 4.53 -7.53
C SER A 107 -21.69 5.73 -6.69
N PRO A 108 -21.70 6.96 -7.25
CA PRO A 108 -21.66 8.18 -6.44
C PRO A 108 -22.80 8.18 -5.43
N LEU A 109 -22.56 8.78 -4.28
CA LEU A 109 -23.49 8.77 -3.15
C LEU A 109 -23.42 10.07 -2.36
N THR A 110 -24.47 10.40 -1.62
CA THR A 110 -24.50 11.52 -0.67
C THR A 110 -23.97 11.08 0.70
N VAL A 111 -23.74 12.03 1.62
CA VAL A 111 -23.41 11.69 3.02
C VAL A 111 -24.51 10.82 3.66
N GLY A 112 -25.79 11.11 3.38
CA GLY A 112 -26.91 10.33 3.90
C GLY A 112 -26.96 8.91 3.33
N ASP A 113 -26.69 8.74 2.04
CA ASP A 113 -26.56 7.42 1.42
C ASP A 113 -25.39 6.62 2.01
N TYR A 114 -24.25 7.28 2.26
CA TYR A 114 -23.10 6.66 2.89
C TYR A 114 -23.45 6.17 4.30
N ALA A 115 -24.03 7.05 5.11
CA ALA A 115 -24.44 6.77 6.49
C ALA A 115 -25.38 5.56 6.55
N CYS A 116 -26.40 5.54 5.68
CA CYS A 116 -27.36 4.46 5.59
C CYS A 116 -26.72 3.12 5.18
N ARG A 117 -25.84 3.13 4.17
CA ARG A 117 -25.17 1.89 3.70
C ARG A 117 -24.09 1.37 4.64
N ALA A 118 -23.45 2.26 5.38
CA ALA A 118 -22.41 1.91 6.35
C ALA A 118 -22.99 1.60 7.74
N ASP A 119 -24.29 1.82 7.95
CA ASP A 119 -24.96 1.72 9.26
C ASP A 119 -24.27 2.56 10.35
N ILE A 120 -24.05 3.84 10.02
CA ILE A 120 -23.41 4.83 10.92
C ILE A 120 -24.18 6.15 10.90
N ASP A 121 -23.90 7.01 11.88
CA ASP A 121 -24.47 8.35 11.92
C ASP A 121 -23.90 9.27 10.80
N PRO A 122 -24.67 10.30 10.38
CA PRO A 122 -24.24 11.22 9.32
C PRO A 122 -22.94 11.98 9.61
N THR A 123 -22.64 12.27 10.88
CA THR A 123 -21.42 12.99 11.27
C THR A 123 -20.19 12.10 11.05
N ARG A 124 -20.27 10.84 11.48
CA ARG A 124 -19.22 9.85 11.24
C ARG A 124 -19.06 9.51 9.76
N ALA A 125 -20.15 9.48 9.01
CA ALA A 125 -20.10 9.37 7.55
C ALA A 125 -19.34 10.54 6.90
N ALA A 126 -19.62 11.78 7.32
CA ALA A 126 -18.90 12.95 6.82
C ALA A 126 -17.40 12.88 7.13
N LEU A 127 -17.01 12.49 8.36
CA LEU A 127 -15.61 12.32 8.74
C LEU A 127 -14.90 11.25 7.91
N ASN A 128 -15.54 10.10 7.69
CA ASN A 128 -15.00 9.04 6.85
C ASN A 128 -14.79 9.51 5.40
N LEU A 129 -15.74 10.26 4.85
CA LEU A 129 -15.64 10.84 3.50
C LEU A 129 -14.52 11.88 3.40
N VAL A 130 -14.32 12.73 4.41
CA VAL A 130 -13.19 13.66 4.47
C VAL A 130 -11.86 12.90 4.47
N ARG A 131 -11.72 11.88 5.32
CA ARG A 131 -10.51 11.05 5.37
C ARG A 131 -10.23 10.36 4.03
N LEU A 132 -11.26 9.88 3.35
CA LEU A 132 -11.13 9.31 2.01
C LEU A 132 -10.75 10.35 0.94
N MET A 133 -11.22 11.59 1.07
CA MET A 133 -10.83 12.71 0.19
C MET A 133 -9.37 13.11 0.41
N GLU A 134 -8.93 13.22 1.66
CA GLU A 134 -7.53 13.51 2.02
C GLU A 134 -6.58 12.43 1.51
N ALA A 135 -7.02 11.17 1.51
CA ALA A 135 -6.29 10.05 0.91
C ALA A 135 -6.35 10.01 -0.63
N GLY A 136 -7.07 10.95 -1.28
CA GLY A 136 -7.24 11.00 -2.73
C GLY A 136 -8.11 9.87 -3.32
N LEU A 137 -8.85 9.15 -2.47
CA LEU A 137 -9.67 7.99 -2.85
C LEU A 137 -11.11 8.37 -3.22
N VAL A 138 -11.55 9.57 -2.83
CA VAL A 138 -12.89 10.08 -3.10
C VAL A 138 -12.80 11.52 -3.59
N ARG A 139 -13.65 11.87 -4.57
CA ARG A 139 -13.86 13.23 -5.04
C ARG A 139 -15.25 13.70 -4.66
N LYS A 140 -15.36 14.95 -4.19
CA LYS A 140 -16.63 15.63 -3.97
C LYS A 140 -17.00 16.42 -5.23
N GLU A 141 -18.22 16.20 -5.72
CA GLU A 141 -18.80 16.93 -6.84
C GLU A 141 -20.17 17.48 -6.45
N LEU A 142 -20.65 18.49 -7.18
CA LEU A 142 -21.97 19.08 -6.96
C LEU A 142 -22.91 18.60 -8.06
N LEU A 143 -23.98 17.92 -7.68
CA LEU A 143 -25.01 17.50 -8.63
C LEU A 143 -25.96 18.67 -8.91
N VAL A 144 -25.69 19.41 -9.98
CA VAL A 144 -26.47 20.59 -10.40
C VAL A 144 -27.96 20.27 -10.58
N ALA A 145 -28.27 19.08 -11.10
CA ALA A 145 -29.64 18.60 -11.34
C ALA A 145 -30.49 18.42 -10.06
N LYS A 146 -29.89 18.42 -8.86
CA LYS A 146 -30.59 18.37 -7.57
C LYS A 146 -30.21 19.54 -6.67
N GLY A 147 -30.21 20.76 -7.21
CA GLY A 147 -29.98 21.97 -6.42
C GLY A 147 -28.59 22.03 -5.77
N ASN A 148 -27.55 21.60 -6.50
CA ASN A 148 -26.15 21.56 -6.04
C ASN A 148 -25.91 20.65 -4.82
N LEU A 149 -26.59 19.52 -4.76
CA LEU A 149 -26.38 18.53 -3.70
C LEU A 149 -24.96 17.93 -3.81
N PRO A 150 -24.16 17.91 -2.73
CA PRO A 150 -22.84 17.31 -2.75
C PRO A 150 -22.94 15.79 -2.86
N ILE A 151 -22.30 15.25 -3.89
CA ILE A 151 -22.11 13.82 -4.12
C ILE A 151 -20.63 13.47 -4.01
N TYR A 152 -20.36 12.26 -3.57
CA TYR A 152 -19.02 11.73 -3.38
C TYR A 152 -18.85 10.56 -4.34
N GLN A 153 -17.80 10.60 -5.14
CA GLN A 153 -17.46 9.58 -6.11
C GLN A 153 -16.15 8.89 -5.71
N TRP A 154 -16.14 7.57 -5.75
CA TRP A 154 -14.92 6.78 -5.53
C TRP A 154 -13.97 6.94 -6.73
N CYS A 155 -12.73 7.32 -6.45
CA CYS A 155 -11.64 7.47 -7.41
C CYS A 155 -10.47 6.51 -7.15
N GLY A 156 -10.49 5.75 -6.05
CA GLY A 156 -9.46 4.77 -5.73
C GLY A 156 -9.41 3.63 -6.75
N SER A 157 -8.21 3.17 -7.11
CA SER A 157 -8.01 1.97 -7.93
C SER A 157 -8.60 0.73 -7.24
N THR A 158 -9.48 -0.01 -7.94
CA THR A 158 -10.16 -1.22 -7.45
C THR A 158 -9.33 -2.50 -7.56
N THR A 159 -8.01 -2.37 -7.73
CA THR A 159 -7.05 -3.48 -7.90
C THR A 159 -6.78 -4.24 -6.60
#